data_AF-A0A3C1YAL3-F1
#
_entry.id   AF-A0A3C1YAL3-F1
#
_cell.length_a   1.000
_cell.length_b   1.000
_cell.length_c   1.000
_cell.angle_alpha   90.00
_cell.angle_beta   90.00
_cell.angle_gamma   90.00
#
_symmetry.space_group_name_H-M   'P 1'
#
loop_
_entity.id
_entity.type
_entity.pdbx_description
1 polymer ?
#
loop_
_entity_poly.entity_id
_entity_poly.type
_entity_poly.pdbx_seq_one_letter_code
_entity_poly.pdbx_strand_id
1 'polypeptide(L)'
;MKVLVFILCFPLVALCQKDTFLIKEIYYKDRDTIILANIEEIEILHFKNREDERYFRRLQYKTLKVYPYAKLAAEQLDSIQTQLELIPKRRKRKAYIKATEQWVKEDLAPELKKLSRWEGRILSKLIYRETNISTY
;
A
#
# COMPACT_ATOMS: atom_id res chain seq x y z
N MET A 1 4.13 49.23 34.77
CA MET A 1 3.42 48.11 34.14
C MET A 1 3.07 48.49 32.72
N LYS A 2 3.86 48.07 31.73
CA LYS A 2 3.57 48.26 30.30
C LYS A 2 3.95 46.97 29.58
N VAL A 3 2.97 46.45 28.84
CA VAL A 3 2.85 45.07 28.39
C VAL A 3 3.76 44.80 27.20
N LEU A 4 4.51 43.69 27.30
CA LEU A 4 5.22 43.02 26.22
C LEU A 4 4.24 42.63 25.11
N VAL A 5 4.30 43.30 23.96
CA VAL A 5 3.66 42.84 22.73
C VAL A 5 4.73 42.18 21.88
N PHE A 6 4.95 40.89 22.13
CA PHE A 6 5.75 40.03 21.26
C PHE A 6 4.86 39.71 20.06
N ILE A 7 5.00 40.48 18.97
CA ILE A 7 4.37 40.16 17.69
C ILE A 7 4.97 38.84 17.22
N LEU A 8 4.17 37.80 17.40
CA LEU A 8 4.41 36.45 16.93
C LEU A 8 4.32 36.48 15.40
N CYS A 9 5.41 36.89 14.76
CA CYS A 9 5.62 36.75 13.32
C CYS A 9 5.85 35.26 13.05
N PHE A 10 4.77 34.49 13.11
CA PHE A 10 4.73 33.13 12.57
C PHE A 10 5.08 33.27 11.08
N PRO A 11 6.22 32.75 10.58
CA PRO A 11 6.46 32.80 9.17
C PRO A 11 5.35 31.98 8.52
N LEU A 12 4.50 32.68 7.78
CA LEU A 12 3.55 32.12 6.86
C LEU A 12 4.40 31.35 5.85
N VAL A 13 4.62 30.06 6.10
CA VAL A 13 5.24 29.17 5.13
C VAL A 13 4.23 29.08 4.00
N ALA A 14 4.37 29.99 3.04
CA ALA A 14 3.75 29.89 1.75
C ALA A 14 4.33 28.62 1.12
N LEU A 15 3.59 27.53 1.22
CA LEU A 15 3.77 26.37 0.35
C LEU A 15 3.43 26.86 -1.06
N CYS A 16 4.45 27.38 -1.76
CA CYS A 16 4.37 27.63 -3.19
C CYS A 16 4.22 26.26 -3.86
N GLN A 17 3.05 26.02 -4.45
CA GLN A 17 2.81 24.84 -5.26
C GLN A 17 3.69 24.95 -6.52
N LYS A 18 4.75 24.13 -6.58
CA LYS A 18 5.54 23.97 -7.81
C LYS A 18 4.76 23.06 -8.76
N ASP A 19 3.86 23.65 -9.53
CA ASP A 19 3.24 22.98 -10.67
C ASP A 19 4.25 22.92 -11.83
N THR A 20 5.31 22.11 -11.68
CA THR A 20 6.20 21.79 -12.79
C THR A 20 5.54 20.73 -13.65
N PHE A 21 4.87 21.16 -14.72
CA PHE A 21 4.50 20.25 -15.80
C PHE A 21 5.78 19.63 -16.39
N LEU A 22 5.80 18.31 -16.57
CA LEU A 22 6.85 17.63 -17.31
C LEU A 22 6.67 17.93 -18.80
N ILE A 23 7.26 19.05 -19.25
CA ILE A 23 7.32 19.42 -20.66
C ILE A 23 8.19 18.36 -21.35
N LYS A 24 7.58 17.60 -22.26
CA LYS A 24 8.29 16.54 -22.97
C LYS A 24 9.10 17.14 -24.13
N GLU A 25 8.46 17.93 -24.99
CA GLU A 25 9.08 18.51 -26.18
C GLU A 25 8.51 19.92 -26.49
N ILE A 26 9.38 20.81 -26.95
CA ILE A 26 9.02 22.15 -27.45
C ILE A 26 9.27 22.16 -28.96
N TYR A 27 8.23 22.35 -29.75
CA TYR A 27 8.31 22.45 -31.20
C TYR A 27 8.21 23.91 -31.64
N TYR A 28 9.18 24.36 -32.42
CA TYR A 28 9.12 25.68 -33.07
C TYR A 28 8.73 25.49 -34.54
N LYS A 29 7.56 26.01 -34.93
CA LYS A 29 7.08 25.99 -36.31
C LYS A 29 6.63 27.40 -36.71
N ASP A 30 7.19 27.95 -37.77
CA ASP A 30 6.79 29.23 -38.37
C ASP A 30 6.75 30.44 -37.39
N ARG A 31 7.69 30.48 -36.43
CA ARG A 31 7.79 31.44 -35.28
C ARG A 31 6.82 31.20 -34.12
N ASP A 32 5.96 30.19 -34.20
CA ASP A 32 5.14 29.76 -33.07
C ASP A 32 5.84 28.66 -32.27
N THR A 33 5.65 28.70 -30.96
CA THR A 33 6.17 27.72 -30.00
C THR A 33 5.03 26.86 -29.50
N ILE A 34 5.03 25.57 -29.86
CA ILE A 34 4.04 24.59 -29.40
C ILE A 34 4.68 23.74 -28.30
N ILE A 35 4.09 23.81 -27.10
CA ILE A 35 4.51 23.03 -25.94
C ILE A 35 3.66 21.76 -25.89
N LEU A 36 4.29 20.59 -26.02
CA LEU A 36 3.63 19.30 -25.82
C LEU A 36 3.94 18.82 -24.40
N ALA A 37 2.92 18.87 -23.54
CA ALA A 37 2.96 18.31 -22.20
C ALA A 37 2.19 16.99 -22.16
N ASN A 38 2.79 15.96 -21.58
CA ASN A 38 2.06 14.74 -21.22
C ASN A 38 1.32 15.02 -19.92
N ILE A 39 -0.01 15.02 -19.98
CA ILE A 39 -0.87 15.08 -18.80
C ILE A 39 -1.04 13.64 -18.30
N GLU A 40 -0.85 13.42 -17.01
CA GLU A 40 -1.11 12.12 -16.40
C GLU A 40 -2.61 11.82 -16.47
N GLU A 41 -2.97 10.62 -16.92
CA GLU A 41 -4.38 10.24 -17.04
C GLU A 41 -5.01 10.18 -15.65
N ILE A 42 -6.11 10.92 -15.46
CA ILE A 42 -6.81 10.98 -14.18
C ILE A 42 -7.98 10.00 -14.22
N GLU A 43 -7.93 8.96 -13.39
CA GLU A 43 -9.09 8.10 -13.18
C GLU A 43 -10.18 8.85 -12.39
N ILE A 44 -11.29 9.16 -13.04
CA ILE A 44 -12.46 9.77 -12.40
C ILE A 44 -13.35 8.65 -11.83
N LEU A 45 -13.34 8.47 -10.51
CA LEU A 45 -14.25 7.57 -9.80
C LEU A 45 -15.67 8.17 -9.75
N HIS A 46 -16.59 7.62 -10.54
CA HIS A 46 -18.01 7.97 -10.50
C HIS A 46 -18.85 6.85 -9.87
N PHE A 47 -19.64 7.19 -8.86
CA PHE A 47 -20.55 6.26 -8.19
C PHE A 47 -22.00 6.58 -8.58
N LYS A 48 -22.77 5.54 -8.95
CA LYS A 48 -24.20 5.68 -9.27
C LYS A 48 -25.02 6.08 -8.05
N ASN A 49 -24.70 5.50 -6.89
CA ASN A 49 -25.45 5.67 -5.65
C ASN A 49 -24.52 5.97 -4.46
N ARG A 50 -25.07 6.67 -3.44
CA ARG A 50 -24.35 6.97 -2.18
C ARG A 50 -23.94 5.71 -1.39
N GLU A 51 -24.64 4.60 -1.57
CA GLU A 51 -24.30 3.33 -0.93
C GLU A 51 -23.02 2.74 -1.48
N ASP A 52 -22.84 2.76 -2.81
CA ASP A 52 -21.64 2.27 -3.49
C ASP A 52 -20.42 3.11 -3.10
N GLU A 53 -20.57 4.43 -3.04
CA GLU A 53 -19.52 5.33 -2.58
C GLU A 53 -19.07 5.00 -1.15
N ARG A 54 -20.02 4.80 -0.23
CA ARG A 54 -19.72 4.41 1.16
C ARG A 54 -19.05 3.04 1.22
N TYR A 55 -19.53 2.08 0.44
CA TYR A 55 -18.94 0.75 0.37
C TYR A 55 -17.49 0.83 -0.12
N PHE A 56 -17.24 1.56 -1.22
CA PHE A 56 -15.92 1.74 -1.79
C PHE A 56 -14.96 2.40 -0.79
N ARG A 57 -15.36 3.51 -0.15
CA ARG A 57 -14.52 4.19 0.85
C ARG A 57 -14.17 3.28 2.04
N ARG A 58 -15.13 2.47 2.49
CA ARG A 58 -14.90 1.49 3.56
C ARG A 58 -13.93 0.40 3.12
N LEU A 59 -14.06 -0.08 1.88
CA LEU A 59 -13.14 -1.05 1.29
C LEU A 59 -11.74 -0.45 1.19
N GLN A 60 -11.60 0.75 0.61
CA GLN A 60 -10.34 1.47 0.48
C GLN A 60 -9.62 1.61 1.83
N TYR A 61 -10.33 2.12 2.84
CA TYR A 61 -9.77 2.26 4.20
C TYR A 61 -9.27 0.93 4.78
N LYS A 62 -10.07 -0.14 4.65
CA LYS A 62 -9.69 -1.46 5.15
C LYS A 62 -8.52 -2.05 4.38
N THR A 63 -8.49 -1.89 3.06
CA THR A 63 -7.38 -2.33 2.21
C THR A 63 -6.09 -1.63 2.63
N LEU A 64 -6.09 -0.30 2.80
CA LEU A 64 -4.91 0.45 3.24
C LEU A 64 -4.42 0.02 4.62
N LYS A 65 -5.36 -0.22 5.56
CA LYS A 65 -5.03 -0.72 6.90
C LYS A 65 -4.39 -2.12 6.88
N VAL A 66 -4.87 -3.00 6.01
CA VAL A 66 -4.46 -4.41 5.95
C VAL A 66 -3.20 -4.61 5.10
N TYR A 67 -2.94 -3.73 4.13
CA TYR A 67 -1.86 -3.87 3.16
C TYR A 67 -0.46 -4.10 3.74
N PRO A 68 -0.03 -3.41 4.82
CA PRO A 68 1.29 -3.66 5.41
C PRO A 68 1.46 -5.11 5.89
N TYR A 69 0.42 -5.70 6.47
CA TYR A 69 0.44 -7.11 6.89
C TYR A 69 0.53 -8.06 5.70
N ALA A 70 -0.17 -7.75 4.60
CA ALA A 70 -0.12 -8.57 3.38
C ALA A 70 1.29 -8.59 2.78
N LYS A 71 1.95 -7.43 2.72
CA LYS A 71 3.31 -7.30 2.20
C LYS A 71 4.32 -8.09 3.04
N LEU A 72 4.27 -7.94 4.37
CA LEU A 72 5.13 -8.70 5.28
C LEU A 72 4.90 -10.20 5.15
N ALA A 73 3.64 -10.64 5.01
CA ALA A 73 3.32 -12.04 4.83
C ALA A 73 3.85 -12.60 3.50
N ALA A 74 3.75 -11.84 2.41
CA ALA A 74 4.29 -12.23 1.11
C ALA A 74 5.82 -12.42 1.16
N GLU A 75 6.53 -11.48 1.77
CA GLU A 75 7.99 -11.56 1.96
C GLU A 75 8.40 -12.78 2.82
N GLN A 76 7.67 -13.05 3.91
CA GLN A 76 7.93 -14.22 4.76
C GLN A 76 7.68 -15.53 4.03
N LEU A 77 6.60 -15.61 3.24
CA LEU A 77 6.29 -16.80 2.44
C LEU A 77 7.39 -17.08 1.42
N ASP A 78 7.90 -16.04 0.74
CA ASP A 78 8.99 -16.17 -0.22
C ASP A 78 10.30 -16.66 0.44
N SER A 79 10.63 -16.11 1.62
CA SER A 79 11.77 -16.58 2.41
C SER A 79 11.61 -18.05 2.81
N ILE A 80 10.43 -18.45 3.29
CA ILE A 80 10.15 -19.84 3.66
C ILE A 80 10.27 -20.76 2.45
N GLN A 81 9.74 -20.35 1.30
CA GLN A 81 9.80 -21.09 0.04
C GLN A 81 11.26 -21.34 -0.36
N THR A 82 12.07 -20.29 -0.37
CA THR A 82 13.51 -20.36 -0.67
C THR A 82 14.24 -21.32 0.28
N GLN A 83 13.94 -21.26 1.58
CA GLN A 83 14.55 -22.15 2.56
C GLN A 83 14.10 -23.62 2.40
N LEU A 84 12.86 -23.86 2.00
CA LEU A 84 12.33 -25.20 1.75
C LEU A 84 13.00 -25.88 0.56
N GLU A 85 13.37 -25.11 -0.46
CA GLU A 85 14.09 -25.58 -1.66
C GLU A 85 15.51 -26.06 -1.31
N LEU A 86 16.18 -25.37 -0.38
CA LEU A 86 17.52 -25.73 0.11
C LEU A 86 17.54 -27.02 0.95
N ILE A 87 16.39 -27.52 1.42
CA ILE A 87 16.31 -28.72 2.25
C ILE A 87 16.09 -29.98 1.38
N PRO A 88 17.10 -30.86 1.21
CA PRO A 88 16.98 -32.02 0.33
C PRO A 88 16.15 -33.16 0.94
N LYS A 89 16.21 -33.35 2.26
CA LYS A 89 15.54 -34.47 2.94
C LYS A 89 14.10 -34.13 3.29
N ARG A 90 13.14 -34.92 2.79
CA ARG A 90 11.69 -34.79 3.08
C ARG A 90 11.36 -34.72 4.58
N ARG A 91 12.03 -35.53 5.42
CA ARG A 91 11.83 -35.51 6.88
C ARG A 91 12.22 -34.16 7.50
N LYS A 92 13.36 -33.58 7.07
CA LYS A 92 13.81 -32.26 7.53
C LYS A 92 12.87 -31.16 7.05
N ARG A 93 12.38 -31.25 5.81
CA ARG A 93 11.38 -30.32 5.25
C ARG A 93 10.11 -30.29 6.09
N LYS A 94 9.56 -31.47 6.43
CA LYS A 94 8.37 -31.58 7.28
C LYS A 94 8.58 -31.01 8.69
N ALA A 95 9.76 -31.25 9.27
CA ALA A 95 10.11 -30.69 10.58
C ALA A 95 10.20 -29.16 10.54
N TYR A 96 10.80 -28.60 9.47
CA TYR A 96 10.89 -27.16 9.26
C TYR A 96 9.51 -26.51 9.14
N ILE A 97 8.65 -27.03 8.26
CA ILE A 97 7.26 -26.52 8.08
C ILE A 97 6.52 -26.50 9.42
N LYS A 98 6.62 -27.57 10.21
CA LYS A 98 5.93 -27.67 11.50
C LYS A 98 6.45 -26.63 12.51
N ALA A 99 7.77 -26.41 12.54
CA ALA A 99 8.37 -25.40 13.41
C ALA A 99 7.92 -23.98 13.01
N THR A 100 7.94 -23.67 11.72
CA THR A 100 7.48 -22.38 11.19
C THR A 100 5.98 -22.17 11.43
N GLU A 101 5.14 -23.20 11.22
CA GLU A 101 3.70 -23.11 11.48
C GLU A 101 3.42 -22.78 12.95
N GLN A 102 4.16 -23.39 13.87
CA GLN A 102 4.01 -23.11 15.31
C GLN A 102 4.40 -21.67 15.63
N TRP A 103 5.55 -21.22 15.12
CA TRP A 103 6.04 -19.86 15.28
C TRP A 103 5.04 -18.82 14.74
N VAL A 104 4.49 -19.04 13.54
CA VAL A 104 3.44 -18.16 12.96
C VAL A 104 2.20 -18.11 13.85
N LYS A 105 1.78 -19.25 14.40
CA LYS A 105 0.60 -19.30 15.30
C LYS A 105 0.83 -18.60 16.63
N GLU A 106 2.04 -18.60 17.16
CA GLU A 106 2.36 -17.96 18.43
C GLU A 106 2.55 -16.46 18.25
N ASP A 107 3.33 -16.04 17.25
CA ASP A 107 3.77 -14.65 17.11
C ASP A 107 2.81 -13.81 16.25
N LEU A 108 2.27 -14.36 15.15
CA LEU A 108 1.39 -13.60 14.25
C LEU A 108 -0.09 -13.75 14.57
N ALA A 109 -0.54 -14.88 15.12
CA ALA A 109 -1.96 -15.06 15.40
C ALA A 109 -2.57 -14.00 16.34
N PRO A 110 -1.86 -13.50 17.39
CA PRO A 110 -2.38 -12.44 18.25
C PRO A 110 -2.65 -11.15 17.48
N GLU A 111 -1.80 -10.80 16.52
CA GLU A 111 -1.97 -9.61 15.68
C GLU A 111 -3.08 -9.80 14.65
N LEU A 112 -3.10 -10.94 13.97
CA LEU A 112 -4.13 -11.26 12.98
C LEU A 112 -5.52 -11.38 13.60
N LYS A 113 -5.62 -11.79 14.88
CA LYS A 113 -6.88 -11.80 15.64
C LYS A 113 -7.46 -10.40 15.90
N LYS A 114 -6.64 -9.34 15.83
CA LYS A 114 -7.12 -7.95 15.93
C LYS A 114 -7.87 -7.51 14.68
N LEU A 115 -7.72 -8.22 13.56
CA LEU A 115 -8.43 -7.93 12.32
C LEU A 115 -9.87 -8.44 12.39
N SER A 116 -10.80 -7.63 11.91
CA SER A 116 -12.18 -8.08 11.70
C SER A 116 -12.23 -9.16 10.62
N ARG A 117 -13.25 -10.02 10.67
CA ARG A 117 -13.46 -11.08 9.67
C ARG A 117 -13.49 -10.55 8.23
N TRP A 118 -13.95 -9.32 8.03
CA TRP A 118 -13.95 -8.65 6.73
C TRP A 118 -12.55 -8.20 6.29
N GLU A 119 -11.75 -7.67 7.22
CA GLU A 119 -10.35 -7.33 6.98
C GLU A 119 -9.50 -8.59 6.71
N GLY A 120 -9.76 -9.70 7.41
CA GLY A 120 -9.10 -10.99 7.13
C GLY A 120 -9.39 -11.52 5.72
N ARG A 121 -10.60 -11.31 5.19
CA ARG A 121 -10.91 -11.65 3.79
C ARG A 121 -10.12 -10.78 2.80
N ILE A 122 -9.94 -9.51 3.12
CA ILE A 122 -9.12 -8.60 2.29
C ILE A 122 -7.65 -9.04 2.36
N LEU A 123 -7.14 -9.38 3.54
CA LEU A 123 -5.77 -9.86 3.74
C LEU A 123 -5.47 -11.07 2.87
N SER A 124 -6.31 -12.11 2.93
CA SER A 124 -6.15 -13.34 2.14
C SER A 124 -6.11 -13.04 0.63
N LYS A 125 -6.97 -12.13 0.14
CA LYS A 125 -6.95 -11.70 -1.27
C LYS A 125 -5.68 -10.96 -1.67
N LEU A 126 -5.16 -10.11 -0.79
CA LEU A 126 -3.91 -9.38 -1.05
C LEU A 126 -2.72 -10.34 -1.07
N ILE A 127 -2.62 -11.28 -0.12
CA ILE A 127 -1.57 -12.30 -0.13
C ILE A 127 -1.63 -13.13 -1.40
N TYR A 128 -2.83 -13.56 -1.82
CA TYR A 128 -3.00 -14.26 -3.08
C TYR A 128 -2.56 -13.43 -4.28
N ARG A 129 -2.86 -12.12 -4.30
CA ARG A 129 -2.45 -11.21 -5.38
C ARG A 129 -0.93 -11.12 -5.51
N GLU A 130 -0.21 -11.07 -4.39
CA GLU A 130 1.26 -10.93 -4.40
C GLU A 130 1.97 -12.26 -4.70
N THR A 131 1.42 -13.39 -4.20
CA THR A 131 2.11 -14.69 -4.24
C THR A 131 1.58 -15.64 -5.30
N ASN A 132 0.38 -15.41 -5.84
CA ASN A 132 -0.40 -16.36 -6.64
C ASN A 132 -0.69 -17.71 -5.95
N ILE A 133 -0.43 -17.82 -4.63
CA ILE A 133 -0.67 -19.03 -3.84
C ILE A 133 -2.06 -18.95 -3.23
N SER A 134 -2.96 -19.81 -3.70
CA SER A 134 -4.31 -19.90 -3.14
C SER A 134 -4.27 -20.56 -1.76
N THR A 135 -4.97 -19.97 -0.79
CA THR A 135 -5.22 -20.56 0.54
C THR A 135 -6.55 -21.32 0.61
N TYR A 136 -7.25 -21.50 -0.51
CA TYR A 136 -8.48 -22.29 -0.64
C TYR A 136 -8.17 -23.77 -0.85
#